data_AF-A0A501PPC8-F1
#
_entry.id   AF-A0A501PPC8-F1
#
_cell.length_a   1.000
_cell.length_b   1.000
_cell.length_c   1.000
_cell.angle_alpha   90.00
_cell.angle_beta   90.00
_cell.angle_gamma   90.00
#
_symmetry.space_group_name_H-M   'P 1'
#
loop_
_entity.id
_entity.type
_entity.pdbx_description
1 polymer ?
#
loop_
_entity_poly.entity_id
_entity_poly.type
_entity_poly.pdbx_seq_one_letter_code
_entity_poly.pdbx_strand_id
1 'polypeptide(L)'
;MDEILASAYLPDGTNIHIATLSRKTIIDSGAEHLGFTGYFLFEAIDTSEVKGINVLCRVASIEAAFRLTKIWQSRDTTSDNRAA
;
A
#
# COMPACT_ATOMS: atom_id res chain seq x y z
N MET A 1 -4.14 1.74 17.54
CA MET A 1 -3.57 0.53 16.93
C MET A 1 -3.88 0.65 15.46
N ASP A 2 -2.86 0.72 14.60
CA ASP A 2 -3.08 0.76 13.15
C ASP A 2 -3.48 -0.64 12.70
N GLU A 3 -4.67 -0.77 12.13
CA GLU A 3 -5.22 -2.06 11.69
C GLU A 3 -5.02 -2.19 10.19
N ILE A 4 -4.25 -3.19 9.76
CA ILE A 4 -4.11 -3.54 8.35
C ILE A 4 -5.45 -4.15 7.90
N LEU A 5 -6.10 -3.47 6.97
CA LEU A 5 -7.41 -3.84 6.44
C LEU A 5 -7.29 -4.81 5.26
N ALA A 6 -6.22 -4.68 4.49
CA ALA A 6 -5.96 -5.50 3.33
C ALA A 6 -4.46 -5.52 2.99
N SER A 7 -4.03 -6.63 2.39
CA SER A 7 -2.65 -6.80 1.91
C SER A 7 -2.66 -7.42 0.51
N ALA A 8 -1.70 -7.03 -0.31
CA ALA A 8 -1.36 -7.68 -1.58
C ALA A 8 0.14 -7.93 -1.59
N TYR A 9 0.51 -9.18 -1.85
CA TYR A 9 1.91 -9.61 -1.98
C TYR A 9 2.32 -9.48 -3.44
N LEU A 10 3.47 -8.87 -3.70
CA LEU A 10 4.05 -8.76 -5.03
C LEU A 10 5.17 -9.80 -5.22
N PRO A 11 5.41 -10.29 -6.45
CA PRO A 11 6.44 -11.30 -6.74
C PRO A 11 7.88 -10.89 -6.40
N ASP A 12 8.15 -9.60 -6.33
CA ASP A 12 9.46 -9.03 -6.01
C ASP A 12 9.76 -9.00 -4.49
N GLY A 13 8.86 -9.56 -3.67
CA GLY A 13 8.98 -9.60 -2.21
C GLY A 13 8.43 -8.34 -1.52
N THR A 14 7.89 -7.40 -2.29
CA THR A 14 7.27 -6.19 -1.80
C THR A 14 5.85 -6.46 -1.30
N ASN A 15 5.47 -5.83 -0.19
CA ASN A 15 4.12 -5.93 0.36
C ASN A 15 3.38 -4.61 0.26
N ILE A 16 2.20 -4.63 -0.35
CA ILE A 16 1.30 -3.49 -0.38
C ILE A 16 0.23 -3.69 0.68
N HIS A 17 0.05 -2.69 1.54
CA HIS A 17 -0.94 -2.69 2.61
C HIS A 17 -1.91 -1.54 2.47
N ILE A 18 -3.12 -1.76 2.98
CA ILE A 18 -4.07 -0.69 3.25
C ILE A 18 -4.39 -0.69 4.73
N ALA A 19 -4.19 0.45 5.38
CA ALA A 19 -4.49 0.64 6.80
C ALA A 19 -4.89 2.08 7.10
N THR A 20 -5.41 2.31 8.29
CA THR A 20 -5.26 3.64 8.91
C THR A 20 -3.80 3.81 9.35
N LEU A 21 -3.31 5.05 9.30
CA LEU A 21 -1.97 5.36 9.77
C LEU A 21 -2.05 6.37 10.90
N SER A 22 -1.20 6.20 11.91
CA SER A 22 -1.00 7.23 12.92
C SER A 22 -0.51 8.53 12.30
N ARG A 23 -0.86 9.67 12.91
CA ARG A 23 -0.38 10.99 12.47
C ARG A 23 1.14 11.05 12.39
N LYS A 24 1.84 10.43 13.34
CA LYS A 24 3.30 10.37 13.35
C LYS A 24 3.83 9.62 12.13
N THR A 25 3.25 8.46 11.81
CA THR A 25 3.63 7.66 10.64
C THR A 25 3.46 8.43 9.33
N ILE A 26 2.39 9.22 9.21
CA ILE A 26 2.14 10.07 8.02
C ILE A 26 3.19 11.18 7.89
N ILE A 27 3.58 11.81 9.01
CA ILE A 27 4.63 12.84 9.02
C ILE A 27 6.00 12.22 8.69
N ASP A 28 6.35 11.12 9.36
CA ASP A 28 7.63 10.45 9.19
C ASP A 28 7.83 9.92 7.75
N SER A 29 6.73 9.65 7.03
CA SER A 29 6.73 9.23 5.61
C SER A 29 6.62 10.39 4.60
N GLY A 30 6.52 11.65 5.06
CA GLY A 30 6.37 12.81 4.18
C GLY A 30 4.99 12.93 3.49
N ALA A 31 4.00 12.18 3.95
CA ALA A 31 2.67 12.06 3.35
C ALA A 31 1.64 13.04 3.93
N GLU A 32 2.06 14.03 4.72
CA GLU A 32 1.18 14.99 5.41
C GLU A 32 0.26 15.78 4.47
N HIS A 33 0.69 15.97 3.22
CA HIS A 33 -0.08 16.62 2.15
C HIS A 33 -1.34 15.84 1.76
N LEU A 34 -1.43 14.55 2.07
CA LEU A 34 -2.61 13.71 1.83
C LEU A 34 -3.68 13.85 2.92
N GLY A 35 -3.34 14.51 4.04
CA GLY A 35 -4.16 14.61 5.24
C GLY A 35 -3.89 13.49 6.25
N PHE A 36 -4.52 13.58 7.43
CA PHE A 36 -4.22 12.72 8.58
C PHE A 36 -5.32 11.69 8.90
N THR A 37 -6.33 11.57 8.05
CA THR A 37 -7.52 10.74 8.29
C THR A 37 -7.89 9.92 7.07
N GLY A 38 -8.48 8.76 7.33
CA GLY A 38 -8.91 7.81 6.29
C GLY A 38 -7.94 6.65 6.15
N TYR A 39 -8.00 6.01 4.99
CA TYR A 39 -7.23 4.82 4.66
C TYR A 39 -6.09 5.16 3.72
N PHE A 40 -4.95 4.53 3.91
CA PHE A 40 -3.74 4.78 3.13
C PHE A 40 -3.27 3.49 2.49
N LEU A 41 -2.92 3.58 1.21
CA LEU A 41 -2.19 2.55 0.50
C LEU A 41 -0.71 2.84 0.66
N PHE A 42 0.05 1.87 1.17
CA PHE A 42 1.49 2.01 1.33
C PHE A 42 2.20 0.70 1.04
N GLU A 43 3.43 0.84 0.61
CA GLU A 43 4.39 -0.25 0.47
C GLU A 43 5.11 -0.44 1.81
N ALA A 44 5.23 -1.68 2.27
CA ALA A 44 6.10 -2.03 3.38
C ALA A 44 7.35 -2.74 2.84
N ILE A 45 8.49 -2.11 3.08
CA ILE A 45 9.81 -2.66 2.76
C ILE A 45 10.37 -3.19 4.07
N ASP A 46 10.45 -4.52 4.18
CA ASP A 46 11.05 -5.20 5.32
C ASP A 46 12.21 -6.07 4.85
N THR A 47 13.34 -5.41 4.53
CA THR A 47 14.59 -6.08 4.19
C THR A 47 15.60 -5.91 5.32
N SER A 48 16.69 -6.69 5.27
CA SER A 48 17.79 -6.58 6.25
C SER A 48 18.51 -5.23 6.17
N GLU A 49 18.44 -4.55 5.03
CA GLU A 49 19.14 -3.28 4.77
C GLU A 49 18.23 -2.06 4.98
N VAL A 50 16.94 -2.20 4.72
CA VAL A 50 15.97 -1.11 4.77
C VAL A 50 14.68 -1.61 5.43
N LYS A 51 14.22 -0.87 6.45
CA LYS A 51 12.92 -1.05 7.08
C LYS A 51 12.15 0.25 7.01
N GLY A 52 10.94 0.20 6.47
CA GLY A 52 10.09 1.38 6.41
C GLY A 52 8.82 1.17 5.61
N ILE A 53 8.06 2.24 5.47
CA ILE A 53 6.91 2.28 4.58
C ILE A 53 7.02 3.45 3.61
N ASN A 54 6.49 3.25 2.42
CA ASN A 54 6.33 4.31 1.43
C ASN A 54 4.84 4.51 1.15
N VAL A 55 4.30 5.66 1.54
CA VAL A 55 2.87 5.97 1.36
C VAL A 55 2.61 6.36 -0.08
N LEU A 56 1.83 5.54 -0.79
CA LEU A 56 1.56 5.72 -2.21
C LEU A 56 0.39 6.68 -2.43
N CYS A 57 -0.70 6.52 -1.66
CA CYS A 57 -1.86 7.40 -1.74
C CYS A 57 -2.78 7.29 -0.52
N ARG A 58 -3.68 8.27 -0.40
CA ARG A 58 -4.87 8.18 0.45
C ARG A 58 -6.04 7.68 -0.38
N VAL A 59 -6.79 6.76 0.20
CA VAL A 59 -7.95 6.14 -0.44
C VAL A 59 -9.22 6.90 -0.07
N ALA A 60 -10.10 7.11 -1.05
CA ALA A 60 -11.33 7.87 -0.87
C ALA A 60 -12.39 7.17 0.00
N SER A 61 -12.42 5.83 0.01
CA SER A 61 -13.35 5.02 0.81
C SER A 61 -12.79 3.61 1.06
N ILE A 62 -13.39 2.87 1.99
CA ILE A 62 -13.01 1.48 2.26
C ILE A 62 -13.28 0.54 1.06
N GLU A 63 -14.33 0.80 0.28
CA GLU A 63 -14.63 0.03 -0.94
C GLU A 63 -13.58 0.29 -2.02
N ALA A 64 -13.15 1.54 -2.17
CA ALA A 64 -12.06 1.88 -3.08
C ALA A 64 -10.75 1.19 -2.65
N ALA A 65 -10.53 1.02 -1.34
CA ALA A 65 -9.39 0.29 -0.80
C ALA A 65 -9.43 -1.18 -1.23
N PHE A 66 -10.53 -1.89 -1.00
CA PHE A 66 -10.65 -3.29 -1.43
C PHE A 66 -10.50 -3.46 -2.95
N ARG A 67 -11.06 -2.52 -3.74
CA ARG A 67 -10.88 -2.52 -5.20
C ARG A 67 -9.43 -2.33 -5.60
N LEU A 68 -8.69 -1.43 -4.94
CA LEU A 68 -7.26 -1.23 -5.17
C LEU A 68 -6.47 -2.48 -4.84
N THR A 69 -6.72 -3.11 -3.69
CA THR A 69 -6.07 -4.38 -3.33
C THR A 69 -6.32 -5.45 -4.40
N LYS A 70 -7.56 -5.60 -4.88
CA LYS A 70 -7.88 -6.56 -5.93
C LYS A 70 -7.14 -6.28 -7.24
N ILE A 71 -7.01 -5.00 -7.62
CA ILE A 71 -6.22 -4.60 -8.80
C ILE A 71 -4.76 -5.03 -8.62
N TRP A 72 -4.16 -4.75 -7.45
CA TRP A 72 -2.78 -5.15 -7.16
C TRP A 72 -2.58 -6.67 -7.17
N GLN A 73 -3.51 -7.44 -6.58
CA GLN A 73 -3.49 -8.90 -6.62
C GLN A 73 -3.63 -9.46 -8.04
N SER A 74 -4.41 -8.80 -8.91
CA SER A 74 -4.62 -9.26 -10.29
C SER A 74 -3.43 -9.03 -11.22
N ARG A 75 -2.50 -8.11 -10.85
CA ARG A 75 -1.31 -7.82 -11.68
C ARG A 75 -0.38 -9.02 -11.85
N ASP A 76 -0.47 -10.00 -10.95
CA ASP A 76 0.25 -11.28 -11.02
C ASP A 76 -0.11 -12.11 -12.27
N THR A 77 -1.29 -11.88 -12.87
CA THR A 77 -1.77 -12.67 -14.01
C THR A 77 -1.57 -12.03 -15.39
N THR A 78 -1.01 -10.82 -15.47
CA THR A 78 -0.82 -10.10 -16.75
C THR A 78 0.65 -9.77 -17.03
N SER A 79 1.55 -10.72 -16.74
CA SER A 79 2.94 -10.67 -17.18
C SER A 79 3.27 -11.87 -18.08
N ASP A 80 2.45 -12.10 -19.13
CA ASP A 80 2.83 -13.00 -20.24
C ASP A 80 2.00 -12.78 -21.53
N ASN A 81 1.89 -11.54 -22.05
CA ASN A 81 1.32 -11.38 -23.41
C ASN A 81 1.72 -10.10 -24.17
N ARG A 82 2.97 -9.65 -24.00
CA ARG A 82 3.55 -8.56 -24.82
C ARG A 82 4.91 -8.91 -25.41
N ALA A 83 5.04 -10.14 -25.91
CA ALA A 83 6.08 -10.53 -26.84
C ALA A 83 5.45 -11.33 -27.99
N ALA A 84 4.85 -10.63 -28.94
CA ALA A 84 4.54 -11.12 -30.28
C ALA A 84 4.74 -9.97 -31.27
#